data_AF-H8MKH9-F1
#
_entry.id   AF-H8MKH9-F1
#
_cell.length_a   1.000
_cell.length_b   1.000
_cell.length_c   1.000
_cell.angle_alpha   90.00
_cell.angle_beta   90.00
_cell.angle_gamma   90.00
#
_symmetry.space_group_name_H-M   'P 1'
#
loop_
_entity.id
_entity.type
_entity.pdbx_description
1 polymer ?
#
loop_
_entity_poly.entity_id
_entity_poly.type
_entity_poly.pdbx_seq_one_letter_code
_entity_poly.pdbx_strand_id
1 'polypeptide(L)'
;MYRAVRIPKFMTALASAIVALVSAPAFAGTVWFDTTAAMRSAGGYPITNRTDVDWAYANRSAEGVCAYYGYARGMYNGEQSGELMGIHCFSSDMITWQDIPGSDARAWALWQGSSTSLSSQAAFNAGAIADNECGSYYNTGYFTGFQNMSTDLFGLVCVQSPFVGIRGVNTNDSRFPFLNGMNPPFASWWQLRSAVTRVCQNFGYSTGTMDTYSNTGTPFVLNLALKCIY
;
A
#
# COMPACT_ATOMS: atom_id res chain seq x y z
N MET A 1 48.26 -25.61 -8.00
CA MET A 1 47.19 -26.47 -7.44
C MET A 1 46.79 -25.87 -6.08
N TYR A 2 45.81 -24.96 -6.07
CA TYR A 2 45.39 -24.26 -4.86
C TYR A 2 44.30 -25.03 -4.12
N ARG A 3 44.50 -25.17 -2.81
CA ARG A 3 43.73 -25.94 -1.85
C ARG A 3 42.30 -25.42 -1.69
N ALA A 4 41.33 -26.31 -1.65
CA ALA A 4 39.97 -26.01 -1.19
C ALA A 4 39.96 -25.77 0.33
N VAL A 5 39.51 -24.58 0.74
CA VAL A 5 39.26 -24.24 2.15
C VAL A 5 37.87 -24.76 2.53
N ARG A 6 37.81 -25.67 3.51
CA ARG A 6 36.55 -26.08 4.15
C ARG A 6 35.99 -24.90 4.95
N ILE A 7 34.92 -24.29 4.47
CA ILE A 7 34.09 -23.38 5.26
C ILE A 7 33.33 -24.23 6.28
N PRO A 8 33.46 -23.96 7.59
CA PRO A 8 32.80 -24.76 8.63
C PRO A 8 31.28 -24.58 8.55
N LYS A 9 30.55 -25.70 8.55
CA LYS A 9 29.08 -25.82 8.50
C LYS A 9 28.32 -25.10 9.63
N PHE A 10 29.02 -24.43 10.54
CA PHE A 10 28.44 -23.73 11.68
C PHE A 10 27.98 -22.30 11.34
N MET A 11 28.56 -21.66 10.32
CA MET A 11 28.16 -20.29 9.94
C MET A 11 26.98 -20.24 8.97
N THR A 12 26.62 -21.35 8.33
CA THR A 12 25.41 -21.43 7.48
C THR A 12 24.13 -21.67 8.29
N ALA A 13 24.24 -22.23 9.49
CA ALA A 13 23.08 -22.49 10.35
C ALA A 13 22.54 -21.22 11.03
N LEU A 14 23.39 -20.22 11.31
CA LEU A 14 22.94 -18.99 11.98
C LEU A 14 22.19 -18.04 11.03
N ALA A 15 22.56 -17.99 9.75
CA ALA A 15 21.83 -17.22 8.74
C ALA A 15 20.44 -17.80 8.47
N SER A 16 20.28 -19.12 8.52
CA SER A 16 18.97 -19.78 8.40
C SER A 16 18.14 -19.73 9.69
N ALA A 17 18.78 -19.65 10.86
CA ALA A 17 18.07 -19.56 12.15
C ALA A 17 17.46 -18.17 12.42
N ILE A 18 18.02 -17.09 11.84
CA ILE A 18 17.41 -15.75 11.92
C ILE A 18 16.22 -15.62 10.95
N VAL A 19 16.22 -16.36 9.83
CA VAL A 19 15.11 -16.36 8.86
C VAL A 19 13.92 -17.22 9.33
N ALA A 20 14.14 -18.18 10.24
CA ALA A 20 13.10 -19.12 10.70
C ALA A 20 12.20 -18.60 11.85
N LEU A 21 12.35 -17.35 12.30
CA LEU A 21 11.54 -16.76 13.37
C LEU A 21 10.36 -15.89 12.86
N VAL A 22 10.12 -15.83 11.55
CA VAL A 22 9.03 -15.01 10.97
C VAL A 22 7.94 -15.82 10.26
N SER A 23 8.03 -17.16 10.23
CA SER A 23 6.85 -17.98 9.95
C SER A 23 5.97 -18.07 11.19
N ALA A 24 5.61 -16.92 11.76
CA ALA A 24 4.44 -16.87 12.61
C ALA A 24 3.25 -17.28 11.73
N PRO A 25 2.29 -18.09 12.23
CA PRO A 25 0.98 -18.12 11.60
C PRO A 25 0.54 -16.66 11.47
N ALA A 26 0.09 -16.24 10.28
CA ALA A 26 -0.41 -14.89 10.10
C ALA A 26 -1.39 -14.60 11.23
N PHE A 27 -0.97 -13.76 12.19
CA PHE A 27 -1.88 -13.28 13.21
C PHE A 27 -3.00 -12.56 12.45
N ALA A 28 -4.25 -12.84 12.81
CA ALA A 28 -5.39 -12.10 12.27
C ALA A 28 -5.11 -10.61 12.43
N GLY A 29 -5.07 -9.86 11.33
CA GLY A 29 -4.71 -8.45 11.36
C GLY A 29 -3.73 -7.99 10.29
N THR A 30 -3.36 -6.72 10.42
CA THR A 30 -2.31 -6.09 9.64
C THR A 30 -0.97 -6.29 10.34
N VAL A 31 0.04 -6.77 9.62
CA VAL A 31 1.42 -6.83 10.11
C VAL A 31 2.28 -5.81 9.36
N TRP A 32 3.10 -5.09 10.11
CA TRP A 32 4.07 -4.14 9.56
C TRP A 32 5.50 -4.65 9.73
N PHE A 33 6.31 -4.49 8.69
CA PHE A 33 7.76 -4.65 8.75
C PHE A 33 8.44 -3.82 7.66
N ASP A 34 9.77 -3.72 7.76
CA ASP A 34 10.59 -3.10 6.72
C ASP A 34 11.10 -4.15 5.73
N THR A 35 10.88 -3.88 4.45
CA THR A 35 11.42 -4.70 3.35
C THR A 35 12.84 -4.24 3.01
N THR A 36 13.75 -5.17 2.75
CA THR A 36 15.06 -4.85 2.15
C THR A 36 14.97 -4.85 0.63
N ALA A 37 15.97 -4.29 -0.06
CA ALA A 37 16.04 -4.35 -1.52
C ALA A 37 16.07 -5.81 -2.02
N ALA A 38 16.73 -6.70 -1.28
CA ALA A 38 16.79 -8.12 -1.59
C ALA A 38 15.42 -8.80 -1.51
N MET A 39 14.60 -8.48 -0.49
CA MET A 39 13.23 -9.03 -0.38
C MET A 39 12.36 -8.62 -1.57
N ARG A 40 12.41 -7.34 -1.95
CA ARG A 40 11.64 -6.83 -3.08
C ARG A 40 12.11 -7.43 -4.40
N SER A 41 13.42 -7.55 -4.58
CA SER A 41 14.01 -8.22 -5.75
C SER A 41 13.64 -9.71 -5.84
N ALA A 42 13.57 -10.43 -4.71
CA ALA A 42 13.14 -11.83 -4.69
C ALA A 42 11.67 -11.99 -5.11
N GLY A 43 10.83 -10.99 -4.82
CA GLY A 43 9.46 -10.92 -5.32
C GLY A 43 9.32 -10.53 -6.80
N GLY A 44 10.43 -10.25 -7.51
CA GLY A 44 10.43 -9.82 -8.91
C GLY A 44 10.35 -8.30 -9.12
N TYR A 45 10.46 -7.51 -8.05
CA TYR A 45 10.32 -6.05 -8.08
C TYR A 45 11.52 -5.38 -7.41
N PRO A 46 12.66 -5.19 -8.10
CA PRO A 46 13.88 -4.66 -7.51
C PRO A 46 13.81 -3.14 -7.24
N ILE A 47 12.88 -2.71 -6.38
CA ILE A 47 12.74 -1.32 -5.95
C ILE A 47 13.89 -0.96 -5.02
N THR A 48 14.73 -0.02 -5.41
CA THR A 48 15.80 0.53 -4.56
C THR A 48 15.36 1.85 -3.92
N ASN A 49 14.53 2.62 -4.61
CA ASN A 49 14.00 3.89 -4.12
C ASN A 49 12.52 4.05 -4.50
N ARG A 50 11.71 4.44 -3.52
CA ARG A 50 10.26 4.70 -3.67
C ARG A 50 9.96 5.79 -4.70
N THR A 51 10.90 6.70 -4.96
CA THR A 51 10.73 7.78 -5.94
C THR A 51 10.84 7.33 -7.39
N ASP A 52 11.41 6.14 -7.63
CA ASP A 52 11.78 5.69 -8.97
C ASP A 52 10.69 4.80 -9.60
N VAL A 53 9.59 4.59 -8.89
CA VAL A 53 8.49 3.72 -9.30
C VAL A 53 7.14 4.41 -9.10
N ASP A 54 6.17 4.04 -9.93
CA ASP A 54 4.79 4.43 -9.76
C ASP A 54 4.09 3.63 -8.65
N TRP A 55 2.89 4.07 -8.28
CA TRP A 55 2.11 3.45 -7.20
C TRP A 55 1.71 2.01 -7.53
N ALA A 56 1.46 1.69 -8.80
CA ALA A 56 0.99 0.38 -9.22
C ALA A 56 2.14 -0.62 -9.17
N TYR A 57 3.35 -0.22 -9.57
CA TYR A 57 4.56 -1.02 -9.41
C TYR A 57 4.89 -1.26 -7.94
N ALA A 58 4.75 -0.25 -7.09
CA ALA A 58 4.90 -0.40 -5.65
C ALA A 58 3.87 -1.39 -5.08
N ASN A 59 2.59 -1.30 -5.46
CA ASN A 59 1.57 -2.24 -4.98
C ASN A 59 1.80 -3.67 -5.48
N ARG A 60 2.17 -3.86 -6.76
CA ARG A 60 2.53 -5.20 -7.27
C ARG A 60 3.71 -5.81 -6.51
N SER A 61 4.69 -4.98 -6.13
CA SER A 61 5.78 -5.42 -5.25
C SER A 61 5.29 -5.80 -3.86
N ALA A 62 4.36 -5.03 -3.28
CA ALA A 62 3.80 -5.34 -1.98
C ALA A 62 3.04 -6.67 -1.98
N GLU A 63 2.29 -6.95 -3.05
CA GLU A 63 1.63 -8.24 -3.28
C GLU A 63 2.63 -9.41 -3.29
N GLY A 64 3.70 -9.29 -4.08
CA GLY A 64 4.73 -10.34 -4.16
C GLY A 64 5.46 -10.57 -2.84
N VAL A 65 5.82 -9.50 -2.13
CA VAL A 65 6.50 -9.59 -0.83
C VAL A 65 5.57 -10.20 0.23
N CYS A 66 4.36 -9.70 0.39
CA CYS A 66 3.44 -10.20 1.41
C CYS A 66 3.04 -11.66 1.17
N ALA A 67 2.81 -12.05 -0.09
CA ALA A 67 2.54 -13.44 -0.45
C ALA A 67 3.71 -14.38 -0.10
N TYR A 68 4.96 -13.94 -0.31
CA TYR A 68 6.14 -14.71 0.06
C TYR A 68 6.21 -15.00 1.57
N TYR A 69 5.69 -14.09 2.40
CA TYR A 69 5.63 -14.23 3.86
C TYR A 69 4.31 -14.83 4.37
N GLY A 70 3.47 -15.40 3.51
CA GLY A 70 2.25 -16.10 3.90
C GLY A 70 1.06 -15.20 4.23
N TYR A 71 1.13 -13.92 3.88
CA TYR A 71 -0.01 -12.99 3.98
C TYR A 71 -0.80 -12.97 2.69
N ALA A 72 -2.06 -12.55 2.77
CA ALA A 72 -2.95 -12.58 1.62
C ALA A 72 -2.59 -11.48 0.61
N ARG A 73 -2.43 -10.24 1.07
CA ARG A 73 -2.20 -9.05 0.22
C ARG A 73 -1.35 -8.01 0.95
N GLY A 74 -0.87 -6.98 0.25
CA GLY A 74 0.00 -5.98 0.85
C GLY A 74 -0.05 -4.59 0.26
N MET A 75 0.42 -3.61 1.03
CA MET A 75 0.56 -2.23 0.60
C MET A 75 1.73 -1.53 1.31
N TYR A 76 2.57 -0.81 0.56
CA TYR A 76 3.62 0.01 1.17
C TYR A 76 3.02 1.20 1.93
N ASN A 77 3.61 1.52 3.08
CA ASN A 77 3.22 2.68 3.90
C ASN A 77 3.73 4.01 3.34
N GLY A 78 4.54 3.96 2.27
CA GLY A 78 5.13 5.13 1.63
C GLY A 78 6.40 5.63 2.30
N GLU A 79 6.85 5.07 3.43
CA GLU A 79 8.09 5.43 4.12
C GLU A 79 9.32 4.68 3.60
N GLN A 80 10.48 5.34 3.63
CA GLN A 80 11.77 4.74 3.30
C GLN A 80 12.89 5.33 4.16
N SER A 81 13.77 4.46 4.66
CA SER A 81 15.01 4.82 5.37
C SER A 81 16.17 3.96 4.84
N GLY A 82 17.09 4.59 4.10
CA GLY A 82 18.11 3.84 3.36
C GLY A 82 17.46 2.89 2.35
N GLU A 83 17.78 1.60 2.41
CA GLU A 83 17.13 0.57 1.56
C GLU A 83 15.81 0.03 2.12
N LEU A 84 15.47 0.37 3.36
CA LEU A 84 14.31 -0.16 4.06
C LEU A 84 13.05 0.59 3.63
N MET A 85 12.04 -0.14 3.17
CA MET A 85 10.72 0.41 2.84
C MET A 85 9.64 -0.29 3.67
N GLY A 86 8.83 0.50 4.37
CA GLY A 86 7.80 -0.02 5.26
C GLY A 86 6.61 -0.59 4.50
N ILE A 87 6.21 -1.81 4.83
CA ILE A 87 5.07 -2.50 4.21
C ILE A 87 4.06 -2.91 5.26
N HIS A 88 2.77 -2.87 4.90
CA HIS A 88 1.69 -3.51 5.62
C HIS A 88 1.22 -4.73 4.84
N CYS A 89 1.19 -5.89 5.50
CA CYS A 89 0.64 -7.12 4.96
C CYS A 89 -0.64 -7.48 5.71
N PHE A 90 -1.67 -7.90 4.97
CA PHE A 90 -2.99 -8.19 5.50
C PHE A 90 -3.25 -9.70 5.51
N SER A 91 -3.83 -10.20 6.59
CA SER A 91 -4.30 -11.58 6.68
C SER A 91 -5.57 -11.81 5.86
N SER A 92 -5.84 -13.06 5.47
CA SER A 92 -6.95 -13.42 4.59
C SER A 92 -8.34 -13.21 5.19
N ASP A 93 -8.45 -13.16 6.51
CA ASP A 93 -9.71 -12.87 7.23
C ASP A 93 -10.09 -11.39 7.18
N MET A 94 -9.14 -10.49 6.90
CA MET A 94 -9.41 -9.06 6.81
C MET A 94 -9.86 -8.58 5.43
N ILE A 95 -9.45 -9.28 4.38
CA ILE A 95 -9.54 -8.79 3.01
C ILE A 95 -10.28 -9.76 2.12
N THR A 96 -10.94 -9.22 1.11
CA THR A 96 -11.32 -9.97 -0.08
C THR A 96 -10.53 -9.43 -1.27
N TRP A 97 -10.38 -10.24 -2.30
CA TRP A 97 -9.82 -9.79 -3.57
C TRP A 97 -10.75 -10.17 -4.71
N GLN A 98 -10.82 -9.30 -5.71
CA GLN A 98 -11.60 -9.54 -6.92
C GLN A 98 -10.92 -8.86 -8.11
N ASP A 99 -11.13 -9.42 -9.29
CA ASP A 99 -10.87 -8.72 -10.53
C ASP A 99 -12.12 -7.93 -10.90
N ILE A 100 -11.98 -6.62 -11.13
CA ILE A 100 -13.06 -5.78 -11.64
C ILE A 100 -12.82 -5.45 -13.12
N PRO A 101 -13.89 -5.33 -13.93
CA PRO A 101 -13.79 -4.73 -15.26
C PRO A 101 -13.18 -3.33 -15.19
N GLY A 102 -12.23 -3.04 -16.09
CA GLY A 102 -11.63 -1.73 -16.22
C GLY A 102 -12.66 -0.66 -16.58
N SER A 103 -13.77 -1.04 -17.22
CA SER A 103 -14.93 -0.16 -17.45
C SER A 103 -15.55 0.37 -16.15
N ASP A 104 -15.56 -0.43 -15.09
CA ASP A 104 -16.20 -0.08 -13.82
C ASP A 104 -15.36 1.00 -13.13
N ALA A 105 -14.04 0.76 -13.05
CA ALA A 105 -13.10 1.76 -12.56
C ALA A 105 -13.09 3.06 -13.41
N ARG A 106 -13.22 2.96 -14.74
CA ARG A 106 -13.21 4.10 -15.67
C ARG A 106 -14.53 4.89 -15.69
N ALA A 107 -15.61 4.34 -15.13
CA ALA A 107 -16.90 5.04 -15.04
C ALA A 107 -16.87 6.22 -14.06
N TRP A 108 -15.89 6.23 -13.15
CA TRP A 108 -15.73 7.28 -12.14
C TRP A 108 -15.13 8.56 -12.73
N ALA A 109 -15.69 9.72 -12.33
CA ALA A 109 -15.22 11.03 -12.78
C ALA A 109 -13.76 11.34 -12.40
N LEU A 110 -13.20 10.62 -11.44
CA LEU A 110 -11.79 10.72 -11.03
C LEU A 110 -10.84 10.03 -12.02
N TRP A 111 -11.33 9.18 -12.92
CA TRP A 111 -10.49 8.50 -13.90
C TRP A 111 -9.98 9.48 -14.97
N GLN A 112 -8.66 9.65 -15.06
CA GLN A 112 -8.07 10.60 -15.99
C GLN A 112 -8.02 10.03 -17.40
N GLY A 113 -9.04 10.27 -18.22
CA GLY A 113 -9.08 9.88 -19.64
C GLY A 113 -9.38 8.39 -19.85
N SER A 114 -10.33 8.09 -20.73
CA SER A 114 -10.88 6.73 -20.89
C SER A 114 -9.90 5.69 -21.42
N SER A 115 -8.72 6.07 -21.93
CA SER A 115 -7.69 5.17 -22.47
C SER A 115 -6.44 5.06 -21.60
N THR A 116 -6.36 5.79 -20.48
CA THR A 116 -5.19 5.73 -19.62
C THR A 116 -5.11 4.40 -18.87
N SER A 117 -3.89 3.91 -18.70
CA SER A 117 -3.64 2.69 -17.94
C SER A 117 -3.86 2.92 -16.44
N LEU A 118 -4.09 1.83 -15.70
CA LEU A 118 -4.20 1.89 -14.24
C LEU A 118 -2.97 2.57 -13.61
N SER A 119 -1.76 2.17 -14.00
CA SER A 119 -0.50 2.74 -13.47
C SER A 119 -0.30 4.23 -13.76
N SER A 120 -0.97 4.76 -14.79
CA SER A 120 -0.87 6.19 -15.15
C SER A 120 -1.76 7.09 -14.30
N GLN A 121 -2.71 6.52 -13.54
CA GLN A 121 -3.57 7.31 -12.65
C GLN A 121 -2.77 7.90 -11.50
N ALA A 122 -3.17 9.08 -11.04
CA ALA A 122 -2.70 9.59 -9.75
C ALA A 122 -3.06 8.59 -8.64
N ALA A 123 -2.15 8.40 -7.68
CA ALA A 123 -2.35 7.45 -6.59
C ALA A 123 -3.61 7.75 -5.77
N PHE A 124 -3.92 9.05 -5.58
CA PHE A 124 -5.17 9.48 -4.97
C PHE A 124 -6.40 8.99 -5.76
N ASN A 125 -6.44 9.23 -7.08
CA ASN A 125 -7.58 8.83 -7.90
C ASN A 125 -7.79 7.31 -7.84
N ALA A 126 -6.72 6.53 -8.00
CA ALA A 126 -6.78 5.08 -7.90
C ALA A 126 -7.28 4.61 -6.52
N GLY A 127 -6.83 5.24 -5.44
CA GLY A 127 -7.31 4.95 -4.08
C GLY A 127 -8.78 5.28 -3.88
N ALA A 128 -9.20 6.48 -4.27
CA ALA A 128 -10.59 6.93 -4.16
C ALA A 128 -11.55 6.06 -4.99
N ILE A 129 -11.14 5.64 -6.19
CA ILE A 129 -11.93 4.72 -7.02
C ILE A 129 -12.04 3.35 -6.33
N ALA A 130 -10.93 2.81 -5.82
CA ALA A 130 -10.96 1.53 -5.09
C ALA A 130 -11.86 1.59 -3.84
N ASP A 131 -11.83 2.70 -3.10
CA ASP A 131 -12.73 2.92 -1.95
C ASP A 131 -14.21 2.93 -2.36
N ASN A 132 -14.53 3.53 -3.51
CA ASN A 132 -15.89 3.54 -4.03
C ASN A 132 -16.35 2.15 -4.51
N GLU A 133 -15.50 1.43 -5.24
CA GLU A 133 -15.78 0.05 -5.70
C GLU A 133 -16.01 -0.91 -4.52
N CYS A 134 -15.27 -0.73 -3.42
CA CYS A 134 -15.41 -1.53 -2.21
C CYS A 134 -16.50 -1.03 -1.25
N GLY A 135 -16.94 0.23 -1.38
CA GLY A 135 -17.66 0.98 -0.36
C GLY A 135 -19.04 0.45 0.04
N SER A 136 -19.67 -0.39 -0.80
CA SER A 136 -21.01 -0.93 -0.52
C SER A 136 -21.03 -2.05 0.52
N TYR A 137 -19.93 -2.79 0.69
CA TYR A 137 -19.86 -3.94 1.61
C TYR A 137 -18.61 -3.98 2.50
N TYR A 138 -17.55 -3.25 2.13
CA TYR A 138 -16.23 -3.37 2.76
C TYR A 138 -15.78 -2.06 3.45
N ASN A 139 -16.28 -0.89 3.04
CA ASN A 139 -15.88 0.48 3.47
C ASN A 139 -14.61 1.04 2.82
N THR A 140 -13.65 0.21 2.40
CA THR A 140 -12.40 0.68 1.76
C THR A 140 -11.71 -0.40 0.94
N GLY A 141 -10.82 0.03 0.04
CA GLY A 141 -9.97 -0.87 -0.72
C GLY A 141 -8.80 -0.19 -1.40
N TYR A 142 -8.02 -1.00 -2.11
CA TYR A 142 -6.93 -0.52 -2.95
C TYR A 142 -6.73 -1.44 -4.14
N PHE A 143 -6.28 -0.87 -5.26
CA PHE A 143 -5.84 -1.66 -6.40
C PHE A 143 -4.50 -2.33 -6.12
N THR A 144 -4.36 -3.59 -6.53
CA THR A 144 -3.09 -4.35 -6.47
C THR A 144 -2.04 -3.80 -7.43
N GLY A 145 -2.46 -2.97 -8.39
CA GLY A 145 -1.64 -2.48 -9.49
C GLY A 145 -1.52 -3.48 -10.65
N PHE A 146 -2.08 -4.68 -10.55
CA PHE A 146 -2.17 -5.60 -11.69
C PHE A 146 -3.32 -5.20 -12.61
N GLN A 147 -3.03 -5.15 -13.92
CA GLN A 147 -4.01 -4.96 -14.99
C GLN A 147 -3.78 -6.04 -16.04
N ASN A 148 -4.79 -6.88 -16.28
CA ASN A 148 -4.79 -7.78 -17.43
C ASN A 148 -5.23 -6.99 -18.67
N MET A 149 -4.27 -6.66 -19.54
CA MET A 149 -4.53 -5.86 -20.75
C MET A 149 -5.41 -6.59 -21.79
N SER A 150 -5.49 -7.92 -21.76
CA SER A 150 -6.26 -8.70 -22.73
C SER A 150 -7.75 -8.75 -22.41
N THR A 151 -8.09 -8.77 -21.12
CA THR A 151 -9.49 -8.81 -20.63
C THR A 151 -9.91 -7.51 -19.97
N ASP A 152 -9.03 -6.51 -19.93
CA ASP A 152 -9.15 -5.24 -19.21
C ASP A 152 -9.66 -5.43 -17.76
N LEU A 153 -9.02 -6.33 -17.00
CA LEU A 153 -9.37 -6.59 -15.60
C LEU A 153 -8.34 -5.97 -14.65
N PHE A 154 -8.80 -5.30 -13.60
CA PHE A 154 -7.96 -4.69 -12.57
C PHE A 154 -8.10 -5.47 -11.26
N GLY A 155 -6.97 -5.81 -10.65
CA GLY A 155 -6.99 -6.46 -9.35
C GLY A 155 -7.34 -5.46 -8.24
N LEU A 156 -8.43 -5.72 -7.52
CA LEU A 156 -8.94 -4.92 -6.42
C LEU A 156 -8.89 -5.73 -5.11
N VAL A 157 -8.41 -5.08 -4.04
CA VAL A 157 -8.48 -5.61 -2.67
C VAL A 157 -9.46 -4.76 -1.90
N CYS A 158 -10.45 -5.38 -1.26
CA CYS A 158 -11.36 -4.70 -0.35
C CYS A 158 -11.13 -5.18 1.08
N VAL A 159 -11.12 -4.26 2.04
CA VAL A 159 -10.90 -4.55 3.47
C VAL A 159 -12.23 -4.56 4.17
N GLN A 160 -12.56 -5.60 4.94
CA GLN A 160 -13.87 -5.74 5.57
C GLN A 160 -14.14 -4.64 6.60
N SER A 161 -15.39 -4.20 6.67
CA SER A 161 -15.85 -3.08 7.50
C SER A 161 -15.44 -3.14 8.98
N PRO A 162 -15.40 -4.31 9.66
CA PRO A 162 -14.98 -4.39 11.06
C PRO A 162 -13.55 -3.91 11.31
N PHE A 163 -12.69 -3.92 10.28
CA PHE A 163 -11.29 -3.50 10.37
C PHE A 163 -11.07 -2.04 9.97
N VAL A 164 -12.14 -1.28 9.67
CA VAL A 164 -12.04 0.04 9.04
C VAL A 164 -12.71 1.11 9.89
N GLY A 165 -11.97 2.16 10.22
CA GLY A 165 -12.47 3.36 10.89
C GLY A 165 -12.34 4.61 10.01
N ILE A 166 -13.41 5.40 9.93
CA ILE A 166 -13.39 6.65 9.16
C ILE A 166 -12.79 7.77 10.01
N ARG A 167 -11.83 8.53 9.46
CA ARG A 167 -11.21 9.69 10.11
C ARG A 167 -11.17 10.88 9.17
N GLY A 168 -11.22 12.08 9.74
CA GLY A 168 -11.11 13.34 9.02
C GLY A 168 -9.97 14.18 9.61
N VAL A 169 -9.16 14.80 8.76
CA VAL A 169 -8.09 15.71 9.19
C VAL A 169 -7.97 16.90 8.26
N ASN A 170 -7.77 18.10 8.79
CA ASN A 170 -7.48 19.26 7.97
C ASN A 170 -5.99 19.34 7.66
N THR A 171 -5.62 19.81 6.47
CA THR A 171 -4.21 19.94 6.07
C THR A 171 -3.41 20.94 6.90
N ASN A 172 -4.08 21.81 7.67
CA ASN A 172 -3.47 22.74 8.62
C ASN A 172 -3.52 22.28 10.08
N ASP A 173 -3.90 21.03 10.36
CA ASP A 173 -3.91 20.48 11.71
C ASP A 173 -2.49 20.45 12.28
N SER A 174 -2.27 21.13 13.41
CA SER A 174 -0.95 21.29 14.01
C SER A 174 -0.32 19.97 14.51
N ARG A 175 -1.13 18.92 14.69
CA ARG A 175 -0.64 17.57 15.01
C ARG A 175 0.08 16.92 13.82
N PHE A 176 -0.20 17.40 12.61
CA PHE A 176 0.26 16.81 11.36
C PHE A 176 0.90 17.86 10.44
N PRO A 177 2.04 18.47 10.83
CA PRO A 177 2.66 19.55 10.06
C PRO A 177 3.08 19.11 8.64
N PHE A 178 3.27 17.82 8.40
CA PHE A 178 3.57 17.25 7.08
C PHE A 178 2.39 17.29 6.09
N LEU A 179 1.17 17.60 6.55
CA LEU A 179 0.02 17.78 5.67
C LEU A 179 -0.05 19.19 5.08
N ASN A 180 0.71 20.15 5.60
CA ASN A 180 0.64 21.53 5.13
C ASN A 180 1.04 21.61 3.65
N GLY A 181 0.16 22.21 2.83
CA GLY A 181 0.32 22.27 1.38
C GLY A 181 0.06 20.96 0.63
N MET A 182 -0.38 19.89 1.31
CA MET A 182 -0.75 18.65 0.66
C MET A 182 -1.96 18.84 -0.27
N ASN A 183 -1.79 18.46 -1.53
CA ASN A 183 -2.85 18.43 -2.53
C ASN A 183 -2.94 17.02 -3.13
N PRO A 184 -3.89 16.16 -2.67
CA PRO A 184 -3.87 14.72 -2.96
C PRO A 184 -3.75 14.32 -4.43
N PRO A 185 -4.45 14.95 -5.40
CA PRO A 185 -4.31 14.62 -6.82
C PRO A 185 -2.91 14.82 -7.40
N PHE A 186 -2.08 15.66 -6.78
CA PHE A 186 -0.73 15.99 -7.24
C PHE A 186 0.37 15.44 -6.33
N ALA A 187 -0.01 14.82 -5.21
CA ALA A 187 0.94 14.18 -4.32
C ALA A 187 1.51 12.93 -4.99
N SER A 188 2.82 12.74 -4.87
CA SER A 188 3.43 11.46 -5.22
C SER A 188 2.84 10.35 -4.34
N TRP A 189 2.81 9.13 -4.86
CA TRP A 189 2.16 8.01 -4.17
C TRP A 189 2.71 7.78 -2.77
N TRP A 190 4.02 7.92 -2.60
CA TRP A 190 4.69 7.68 -1.33
C TRP A 190 4.42 8.80 -0.32
N GLN A 191 4.32 10.06 -0.76
CA GLN A 191 3.92 11.18 0.10
C GLN A 191 2.50 10.99 0.61
N LEU A 192 1.59 10.61 -0.30
CA LEU A 192 0.19 10.35 0.06
C LEU A 192 0.09 9.19 1.05
N ARG A 193 0.71 8.05 0.77
CA ARG A 193 0.68 6.86 1.65
C ARG A 193 1.32 7.11 3.00
N SER A 194 2.46 7.81 3.03
CA SER A 194 3.14 8.20 4.28
C SER A 194 2.23 9.06 5.14
N ALA A 195 1.63 10.10 4.54
CA ALA A 195 0.75 11.00 5.26
C ALA A 195 -0.50 10.30 5.81
N VAL A 196 -1.19 9.51 4.98
CA VAL A 196 -2.37 8.74 5.40
C VAL A 196 -2.00 7.78 6.53
N THR A 197 -0.91 7.02 6.38
CA THR A 197 -0.46 6.06 7.40
C THR A 197 -0.19 6.77 8.72
N ARG A 198 0.56 7.88 8.71
CA ARG A 198 0.91 8.63 9.93
C ARG A 198 -0.32 9.21 10.64
N VAL A 199 -1.30 9.70 9.89
CA VAL A 199 -2.56 10.19 10.48
C VAL A 199 -3.33 9.03 11.11
N CYS A 200 -3.48 7.91 10.41
CA CYS A 200 -4.20 6.74 10.92
C CYS A 200 -3.52 6.13 12.15
N GLN A 201 -2.18 6.05 12.16
CA GLN A 201 -1.40 5.62 13.32
C GLN A 201 -1.60 6.51 14.54
N ASN A 202 -1.71 7.83 14.35
CA ASN A 202 -2.05 8.74 15.46
C ASN A 202 -3.43 8.43 16.07
N PHE A 203 -4.35 7.82 15.31
CA PHE A 203 -5.66 7.40 15.81
C PHE A 203 -5.71 5.92 16.26
N GLY A 204 -4.57 5.24 16.35
CA GLY A 204 -4.49 3.85 16.83
C GLY A 204 -4.73 2.77 15.76
N TYR A 205 -4.59 3.11 14.49
CA TYR A 205 -4.73 2.17 13.37
C TYR A 205 -3.37 1.83 12.77
N SER A 206 -3.25 0.71 12.05
CA SER A 206 -1.99 0.30 11.41
C SER A 206 -1.66 1.15 10.18
N THR A 207 -2.65 1.41 9.32
CA THR A 207 -2.49 2.15 8.06
C THR A 207 -3.82 2.74 7.57
N GLY A 208 -3.93 3.17 6.32
CA GLY A 208 -5.20 3.55 5.72
C GLY A 208 -5.14 3.92 4.23
N THR A 209 -6.30 4.30 3.70
CA THR A 209 -6.49 4.90 2.38
C THR A 209 -7.11 6.30 2.51
N MET A 210 -7.12 7.04 1.42
CA MET A 210 -7.81 8.32 1.32
C MET A 210 -9.00 8.16 0.37
N ASP A 211 -10.18 8.42 0.91
CA ASP A 211 -11.47 8.30 0.23
C ASP A 211 -11.75 9.54 -0.60
N THR A 212 -11.72 10.71 0.06
CA THR A 212 -12.02 11.99 -0.57
C THR A 212 -11.30 13.14 0.11
N TYR A 213 -11.31 14.29 -0.53
CA TYR A 213 -10.91 15.56 0.07
C TYR A 213 -11.92 16.66 -0.30
N SER A 214 -12.09 17.64 0.57
CA SER A 214 -12.98 18.77 0.35
C SER A 214 -12.37 20.09 0.79
N ASN A 215 -12.79 21.19 0.17
CA ASN A 215 -12.37 22.52 0.60
C ASN A 215 -13.04 22.87 1.94
N THR A 216 -12.26 23.42 2.87
CA THR A 216 -12.78 23.87 4.17
C THR A 216 -13.35 25.29 4.14
N GLY A 217 -13.22 26.00 3.02
CA GLY A 217 -13.46 27.44 2.91
C GLY A 217 -12.29 28.31 3.39
N THR A 218 -11.29 27.73 4.05
CA THR A 218 -10.02 28.41 4.34
C THR A 218 -9.06 28.23 3.15
N PRO A 219 -8.42 29.30 2.65
CA PRO A 219 -7.48 29.20 1.53
C PRO A 219 -6.39 28.16 1.79
N PHE A 220 -6.16 27.28 0.81
CA PHE A 220 -5.15 26.22 0.83
C PHE A 220 -5.32 25.15 1.94
N VAL A 221 -6.50 25.10 2.59
CA VAL A 221 -6.81 24.08 3.60
C VAL A 221 -7.87 23.13 3.08
N LEU A 222 -7.48 21.86 2.97
CA LEU A 222 -8.35 20.76 2.59
C LEU A 222 -8.71 19.95 3.84
N ASN A 223 -9.94 19.44 3.88
CA ASN A 223 -10.33 18.36 4.78
C ASN A 223 -10.11 17.04 4.04
N LEU A 224 -9.31 16.15 4.62
CA LEU A 224 -9.00 14.84 4.08
C LEU A 224 -9.85 13.79 4.81
N ALA A 225 -10.64 13.02 4.07
CA ALA A 225 -11.38 11.88 4.58
C ALA A 225 -10.58 10.59 4.35
N LEU A 226 -10.28 9.89 5.44
CA LEU A 226 -9.42 8.72 5.48
C LEU A 226 -10.21 7.49 5.92
N LYS A 227 -9.88 6.33 5.35
CA LYS A 227 -10.31 5.01 5.83
C LYS A 227 -9.11 4.35 6.51
N CYS A 228 -9.07 4.37 7.83
CA CYS A 228 -7.98 3.81 8.61
C CYS A 228 -8.23 2.32 8.91
N ILE A 229 -7.19 1.50 8.79
CA ILE A 229 -7.24 0.03 8.83
C ILE A 229 -6.46 -0.48 10.06
N TYR A 230 -7.08 -1.36 10.85
CA TYR A 230 -6.46 -2.00 12.03
C TYR A 230 -5.36 -2.99 11.70
#